data_AF-A0A954LRP3-F1
#
_entry.id   AF-A0A954LRP3-F1
#
_cell.length_a   1.000
_cell.length_b   1.000
_cell.length_c   1.000
_cell.angle_alpha   90.00
_cell.angle_beta   90.00
_cell.angle_gamma   90.00
#
_symmetry.space_group_name_H-M   'P 1'
#
loop_
_entity.id
_entity.type
_entity.pdbx_description
1 polymer ?
#
loop_
_entity_poly.entity_id
_entity_poly.type
_entity_poly.pdbx_seq_one_letter_code
_entity_poly.pdbx_strand_id
1 'polypeptide(L)'
;MPSPTYGHRPGDSRVDLDHVDEHVDSSKISWSRILSSPSDEEASEGSARSTAGRDVSVEPTVNDSHVLGGPHGRSRLTGDARDATPHETQSSTGAPSPSASAVSDRRPRLAMILLASYASAVTLACLYLVIAAMQSKSHELENLPDVEPLEANEFRYVPEHAGLPPGHTLPLGRPQQFGHILVEPLRVSYEPLEFVHFSGDEKQTRKASSPVLKLWVRLTNLSDDQQIAPLDPMLLFKRDFDETESQTLTNNLIHSRSSEHPPVHMFDHPLSSEWDLRDQRLGEVLKPGESIVTYLPSEPTRIDQLDRSSLWRIHLRKGFNDSTGHGVTTLVEVEFDPQQVETAIYLTSSAVTRSSIHRRQALP
;
A
#
# COMPACT_ATOMS: atom_id res chain seq x y z
N MET A 1 -8.27 74.24 -9.49
CA MET A 1 -8.20 74.66 -10.91
C MET A 1 -7.12 75.74 -11.01
N PRO A 2 -6.24 75.73 -12.03
CA PRO A 2 -6.45 75.22 -13.39
C PRO A 2 -5.53 74.04 -13.78
N SER A 3 -6.00 73.34 -14.82
CA SER A 3 -5.35 72.24 -15.55
C SER A 3 -4.24 72.73 -16.49
N PRO A 4 -3.42 71.80 -17.00
CA PRO A 4 -3.14 71.79 -18.44
C PRO A 4 -3.29 70.36 -18.99
N THR A 5 -4.31 70.13 -19.84
CA THR A 5 -4.23 70.04 -21.31
C THR A 5 -3.52 68.82 -21.87
N TYR A 6 -4.39 67.97 -22.43
CA TYR A 6 -4.21 66.92 -23.44
C TYR A 6 -3.11 67.19 -24.49
N GLY A 7 -2.32 66.16 -24.76
CA GLY A 7 -1.62 65.94 -26.02
C GLY A 7 -2.04 64.60 -26.61
N HIS A 8 -2.85 64.63 -27.67
CA HIS A 8 -3.15 63.49 -28.52
C HIS A 8 -1.90 63.06 -29.31
N ARG A 9 -1.63 61.75 -29.40
CA ARG A 9 -1.01 61.16 -30.60
C ARG A 9 -1.65 59.80 -30.91
N PRO A 10 -1.97 59.53 -32.19
CA PRO A 10 -2.63 58.32 -32.66
C PRO A 10 -1.59 57.23 -32.94
N GLY A 11 -1.96 55.97 -32.69
CA GLY A 11 -1.12 54.80 -32.90
C GLY A 11 -1.97 53.54 -32.88
N ASP A 12 -2.86 53.49 -33.86
CA ASP A 12 -3.69 52.33 -34.21
C ASP A 12 -2.78 51.15 -34.58
N SER A 13 -2.80 50.11 -33.77
CA SER A 13 -2.28 48.79 -34.12
C SER A 13 -3.19 47.75 -33.47
N ARG A 14 -4.33 47.54 -34.13
CA ARG A 14 -5.07 46.28 -34.11
C ARG A 14 -4.09 45.12 -34.32
N VAL A 15 -3.87 44.35 -33.27
CA VAL A 15 -3.42 42.97 -33.38
C VAL A 15 -4.70 42.14 -33.28
N ASP A 16 -5.14 41.62 -34.42
CA ASP A 16 -6.16 40.59 -34.49
C ASP A 16 -5.63 39.36 -33.74
N LEU A 17 -6.20 39.11 -32.55
CA LEU A 17 -6.09 37.84 -31.86
C LEU A 17 -7.14 36.93 -32.50
N ASP A 18 -6.69 36.10 -33.44
CA ASP A 18 -7.44 34.95 -33.92
C ASP A 18 -7.75 34.05 -32.71
N HIS A 19 -9.02 34.12 -32.30
CA HIS A 19 -9.64 33.20 -31.36
C HIS A 19 -9.85 31.88 -32.13
N VAL A 20 -8.92 30.94 -31.98
CA VAL A 20 -9.12 29.57 -32.41
C VAL A 20 -9.97 28.88 -31.34
N ASP A 21 -11.28 28.89 -31.54
CA ASP A 21 -12.20 27.98 -30.86
C ASP A 21 -11.92 26.55 -31.33
N GLU A 22 -10.99 25.87 -30.67
CA GLU A 22 -10.82 24.43 -30.82
C GLU A 22 -11.80 23.73 -29.86
N HIS A 23 -13.04 23.62 -30.33
CA HIS A 23 -14.09 22.83 -29.70
C HIS A 23 -13.73 21.34 -29.87
N VAL A 24 -12.94 20.80 -28.95
CA VAL A 24 -12.66 19.36 -28.90
C VAL A 24 -13.86 18.65 -28.29
N ASP A 25 -14.73 18.12 -29.15
CA ASP A 25 -15.78 17.18 -28.80
C ASP A 25 -15.15 15.90 -28.24
N SER A 26 -15.10 15.79 -26.91
CA SER A 26 -14.53 14.66 -26.18
C SER A 26 -15.49 13.46 -26.11
N SER A 27 -16.64 13.51 -26.79
CA SER A 27 -17.65 12.46 -26.74
C SER A 27 -17.56 11.52 -27.96
N LYS A 28 -16.55 10.64 -27.98
CA LYS A 28 -16.54 9.29 -28.64
C LYS A 28 -15.11 8.72 -28.70
N ILE A 29 -14.63 8.16 -27.60
CA ILE A 29 -13.58 7.13 -27.65
C ILE A 29 -14.15 5.86 -27.00
N SER A 30 -14.59 4.95 -27.86
CA SER A 30 -15.13 3.63 -27.50
C SER A 30 -13.97 2.64 -27.33
N TRP A 31 -13.70 2.21 -26.10
CA TRP A 31 -12.58 1.34 -25.69
C TRP A 31 -12.78 -0.17 -25.94
N SER A 32 -13.56 -0.58 -26.93
CA SER A 32 -13.99 -1.99 -27.08
C SER A 32 -13.22 -2.82 -28.10
N ARG A 33 -11.93 -2.55 -28.39
CA ARG A 33 -11.22 -3.37 -29.40
C ARG A 33 -9.68 -3.39 -29.33
N ILE A 34 -9.07 -3.80 -28.21
CA ILE A 34 -7.65 -4.24 -28.23
C ILE A 34 -7.45 -5.43 -27.28
N LEU A 35 -7.96 -6.60 -27.66
CA LEU A 35 -7.47 -7.90 -27.21
C LEU A 35 -7.65 -8.89 -28.35
N SER A 36 -6.64 -9.03 -29.21
CA SER A 36 -6.39 -10.20 -30.05
C SER A 36 -4.95 -10.11 -30.56
N SER A 37 -4.12 -11.01 -30.06
CA SER A 37 -2.73 -11.24 -30.47
C SER A 37 -2.68 -12.41 -31.48
N PRO A 38 -1.52 -12.73 -32.09
CA PRO A 38 -1.35 -12.79 -33.54
C PRO A 38 -1.19 -14.21 -34.09
N SER A 39 -1.33 -14.40 -35.41
CA SER A 39 -0.78 -15.54 -36.17
C SER A 39 -0.70 -15.22 -37.67
N ASP A 40 0.53 -15.00 -38.14
CA ASP A 40 1.20 -15.36 -39.40
C ASP A 40 0.43 -15.46 -40.75
N GLU A 41 0.85 -14.55 -41.65
CA GLU A 41 1.43 -14.74 -42.99
C GLU A 41 0.94 -15.80 -44.02
N GLU A 42 0.83 -15.26 -45.25
CA GLU A 42 1.01 -15.84 -46.60
C GLU A 42 -0.14 -16.55 -47.37
N ALA A 43 -0.68 -15.76 -48.30
CA ALA A 43 -0.65 -15.94 -49.77
C ALA A 43 -1.49 -17.03 -50.49
N SER A 44 -2.35 -16.49 -51.37
CA SER A 44 -2.56 -16.87 -52.79
C SER A 44 -3.42 -18.10 -53.17
N GLU A 45 -4.60 -17.75 -53.70
CA GLU A 45 -5.29 -18.26 -54.90
C GLU A 45 -5.35 -19.77 -55.23
N GLY A 46 -6.59 -20.25 -55.41
CA GLY A 46 -6.87 -21.19 -56.50
C GLY A 46 -7.86 -22.33 -56.24
N SER A 47 -9.08 -22.14 -56.77
CA SER A 47 -9.87 -23.15 -57.52
C SER A 47 -10.57 -24.31 -56.79
N ALA A 48 -11.91 -24.22 -56.81
CA ALA A 48 -12.93 -25.25 -57.03
C ALA A 48 -12.62 -26.74 -56.76
N ARG A 49 -13.44 -27.40 -55.92
CA ARG A 49 -14.44 -28.40 -56.36
C ARG A 49 -15.34 -28.91 -55.21
N SER A 50 -16.60 -29.08 -55.58
CA SER A 50 -17.66 -29.88 -54.94
C SER A 50 -17.23 -31.32 -54.59
N THR A 51 -17.67 -31.84 -53.43
CA THR A 51 -18.54 -33.05 -53.34
C THR A 51 -18.95 -33.38 -51.91
N ALA A 52 -20.28 -33.54 -51.75
CA ALA A 52 -21.02 -34.52 -50.95
C ALA A 52 -20.43 -35.13 -49.66
N GLY A 53 -21.22 -34.96 -48.59
CA GLY A 53 -21.68 -36.06 -47.74
C GLY A 53 -20.88 -36.32 -46.47
N ARG A 54 -21.56 -36.20 -45.32
CA ARG A 54 -22.01 -37.35 -44.51
C ARG A 54 -22.32 -36.89 -43.08
N ASP A 55 -23.59 -37.04 -42.70
CA ASP A 55 -24.07 -37.05 -41.33
C ASP A 55 -23.30 -38.08 -40.49
N VAL A 56 -22.79 -37.66 -39.34
CA VAL A 56 -22.62 -38.52 -38.17
C VAL A 56 -22.89 -37.69 -36.90
N SER A 57 -24.08 -37.89 -36.33
CA SER A 57 -24.39 -37.58 -34.94
C SER A 57 -23.53 -38.45 -34.02
N VAL A 58 -22.84 -37.85 -33.04
CA VAL A 58 -22.44 -38.53 -31.81
C VAL A 58 -22.69 -37.58 -30.65
N GLU A 59 -23.65 -37.97 -29.81
CA GLU A 59 -23.96 -37.40 -28.50
C GLU A 59 -23.24 -38.23 -27.41
N PRO A 60 -23.37 -37.90 -26.12
CA PRO A 60 -22.27 -37.51 -25.25
C PRO A 60 -21.72 -38.65 -24.39
N THR A 61 -20.46 -38.57 -23.98
CA THR A 61 -19.91 -39.45 -22.94
C THR A 61 -19.97 -38.76 -21.58
N VAL A 62 -21.05 -39.06 -20.85
CA VAL A 62 -21.18 -38.90 -19.40
C VAL A 62 -20.14 -39.79 -18.72
N ASN A 63 -19.30 -39.25 -17.86
CA ASN A 63 -18.41 -40.02 -17.01
C ASN A 63 -18.77 -39.76 -15.54
N ASP A 64 -19.81 -40.47 -15.09
CA ASP A 64 -20.11 -40.68 -13.67
C ASP A 64 -19.20 -41.80 -13.15
N SER A 65 -18.46 -41.53 -12.08
CA SER A 65 -17.77 -42.55 -11.29
C SER A 65 -18.05 -42.30 -9.82
N HIS A 66 -19.07 -43.00 -9.34
CA HIS A 66 -19.26 -43.32 -7.93
C HIS A 66 -17.99 -43.93 -7.32
N VAL A 67 -17.54 -43.39 -6.18
CA VAL A 67 -16.82 -44.18 -5.18
C VAL A 67 -17.47 -43.98 -3.82
N LEU A 68 -18.11 -45.06 -3.37
CA LEU A 68 -18.65 -45.28 -2.03
C LEU A 68 -17.57 -45.90 -1.13
N GLY A 69 -17.58 -45.53 0.15
CA GLY A 69 -16.96 -46.28 1.25
C GLY A 69 -15.91 -45.46 2.02
N GLY A 70 -15.95 -45.30 3.33
CA GLY A 70 -16.86 -45.76 4.38
C GLY A 70 -16.38 -45.18 5.74
N PRO A 71 -17.20 -45.23 6.81
CA PRO A 71 -16.87 -44.64 8.09
C PRO A 71 -16.34 -45.68 9.09
N HIS A 72 -15.09 -45.52 9.53
CA HIS A 72 -14.50 -46.22 10.68
C HIS A 72 -13.62 -45.20 11.44
N GLY A 73 -13.61 -45.10 12.76
CA GLY A 73 -14.24 -45.90 13.79
C GLY A 73 -14.22 -45.18 15.13
N ARG A 74 -15.18 -45.57 15.97
CA ARG A 74 -15.31 -45.23 17.39
C ARG A 74 -14.14 -45.84 18.17
N SER A 75 -13.46 -45.06 18.99
CA SER A 75 -12.72 -45.58 20.14
C SER A 75 -13.53 -45.32 21.41
N ARG A 76 -14.07 -46.41 21.96
CA ARG A 76 -14.72 -46.51 23.27
C ARG A 76 -14.07 -47.71 23.96
N LEU A 77 -13.29 -47.48 25.01
CA LEU A 77 -12.85 -48.48 25.99
C LEU A 77 -12.97 -47.77 27.34
N THR A 78 -14.04 -47.94 28.13
CA THR A 78 -14.34 -49.07 29.03
C THR A 78 -13.17 -49.40 29.96
N GLY A 79 -13.13 -48.74 31.12
CA GLY A 79 -12.45 -49.22 32.31
C GLY A 79 -13.52 -49.50 33.36
N ASP A 80 -14.00 -50.74 33.39
CA ASP A 80 -14.96 -51.23 34.38
C ASP A 80 -14.22 -52.07 35.42
N ALA A 81 -14.60 -51.84 36.68
CA ALA A 81 -14.62 -52.72 37.84
C ALA A 81 -13.82 -54.04 37.87
N ARG A 82 -13.15 -54.29 39.02
CA ARG A 82 -13.52 -55.41 39.92
C ARG A 82 -12.76 -55.47 41.25
N ASP A 83 -13.48 -56.05 42.21
CA ASP A 83 -13.07 -56.84 43.38
C ASP A 83 -12.72 -56.18 44.73
N ALA A 84 -13.80 -55.92 45.48
CA ALA A 84 -14.18 -56.63 46.70
C ALA A 84 -13.20 -57.64 47.33
N THR A 85 -12.97 -57.55 48.65
CA THR A 85 -13.70 -58.33 49.69
C THR A 85 -13.27 -57.96 51.12
N PRO A 86 -14.09 -58.31 52.14
CA PRO A 86 -14.09 -57.72 53.48
C PRO A 86 -13.43 -58.62 54.54
N HIS A 87 -13.04 -58.04 55.67
CA HIS A 87 -12.98 -58.77 56.94
C HIS A 87 -13.50 -57.93 58.12
N GLU A 88 -14.50 -58.53 58.75
CA GLU A 88 -15.14 -58.26 60.03
C GLU A 88 -14.20 -58.59 61.20
N THR A 89 -14.29 -57.86 62.33
CA THR A 89 -14.43 -58.39 63.72
C THR A 89 -14.13 -57.34 64.82
N GLN A 90 -15.20 -56.93 65.50
CA GLN A 90 -15.42 -56.72 66.95
C GLN A 90 -14.55 -55.78 67.81
N SER A 91 -15.25 -54.77 68.34
CA SER A 91 -15.49 -54.45 69.76
C SER A 91 -14.33 -54.35 70.78
N SER A 92 -14.13 -53.14 71.33
CA SER A 92 -13.81 -52.96 72.75
C SER A 92 -14.24 -51.59 73.26
N THR A 93 -14.91 -51.64 74.41
CA THR A 93 -15.58 -50.58 75.15
C THR A 93 -14.59 -49.72 75.96
N GLY A 94 -14.79 -48.40 75.99
CA GLY A 94 -14.09 -47.52 76.94
C GLY A 94 -14.45 -46.04 76.77
N ALA A 95 -15.39 -45.56 77.58
CA ALA A 95 -15.70 -44.14 77.79
C ALA A 95 -15.01 -43.64 79.09
N PRO A 96 -15.01 -42.34 79.47
CA PRO A 96 -15.24 -41.10 78.71
C PRO A 96 -14.21 -39.95 78.99
N SER A 97 -14.16 -38.96 78.08
CA SER A 97 -13.85 -37.52 78.31
C SER A 97 -12.45 -37.08 78.81
N PRO A 98 -12.00 -35.81 78.63
CA PRO A 98 -12.71 -34.63 78.11
C PRO A 98 -11.93 -33.77 77.07
N SER A 99 -12.64 -32.78 76.50
CA SER A 99 -12.07 -31.49 76.08
C SER A 99 -11.10 -31.45 74.89
N ALA A 100 -11.62 -31.66 73.68
CA ALA A 100 -11.13 -30.88 72.54
C ALA A 100 -12.09 -29.70 72.35
N SER A 101 -11.70 -28.55 72.90
CA SER A 101 -12.36 -27.27 72.67
C SER A 101 -12.57 -27.10 71.16
N ALA A 102 -13.83 -27.06 70.75
CA ALA A 102 -14.23 -26.59 69.43
C ALA A 102 -13.75 -25.13 69.30
N VAL A 103 -12.55 -24.95 68.74
CA VAL A 103 -12.13 -23.67 68.22
C VAL A 103 -13.15 -23.35 67.14
N SER A 104 -14.01 -22.38 67.43
CA SER A 104 -15.02 -21.93 66.49
C SER A 104 -14.29 -21.39 65.26
N ASP A 105 -14.22 -22.22 64.23
CA ASP A 105 -13.67 -21.88 62.92
C ASP A 105 -14.71 -21.02 62.18
N ARG A 106 -14.94 -19.83 62.75
CA ARG A 106 -15.90 -18.81 62.27
C ARG A 106 -15.23 -17.79 61.35
N ARG A 107 -14.05 -18.11 60.80
CA ARG A 107 -13.29 -17.28 59.86
C ARG A 107 -13.08 -17.82 58.42
N PRO A 108 -13.63 -18.96 57.96
CA PRO A 108 -13.55 -19.31 56.53
C PRO A 108 -14.59 -18.60 55.67
N ARG A 109 -15.73 -18.15 56.23
CA ARG A 109 -16.81 -17.56 55.42
C ARG A 109 -16.46 -16.19 54.83
N LEU A 110 -15.81 -15.31 55.60
CA LEU A 110 -15.46 -13.97 55.13
C LEU A 110 -14.32 -14.02 54.10
N ALA A 111 -13.34 -14.89 54.32
CA ALA A 111 -12.27 -15.16 53.34
C ALA A 111 -12.81 -15.76 52.04
N MET A 112 -13.75 -16.72 52.12
CA MET A 112 -14.41 -17.28 50.94
C MET A 112 -15.28 -16.25 50.21
N ILE A 113 -15.98 -15.37 50.93
CA ILE A 113 -16.75 -14.28 50.31
C ILE A 113 -15.82 -13.29 49.59
N LEU A 114 -14.74 -12.84 50.25
CA LEU A 114 -13.76 -11.95 49.62
C LEU A 114 -13.11 -12.58 48.39
N LEU A 115 -12.75 -13.86 48.47
CA LEU A 115 -12.16 -14.59 47.34
C LEU A 115 -13.16 -14.74 46.19
N ALA A 116 -14.43 -15.08 46.49
CA ALA A 116 -15.48 -15.19 45.48
C ALA A 116 -15.78 -13.83 44.83
N SER A 117 -15.82 -12.75 45.61
CA SER A 117 -16.00 -11.39 45.09
C SER A 117 -14.83 -10.95 44.22
N TYR A 118 -13.59 -11.24 44.63
CA TYR A 118 -12.40 -10.94 43.84
C TYR A 118 -12.37 -11.73 42.54
N ALA A 119 -12.61 -13.05 42.59
CA ALA A 119 -12.67 -13.90 41.41
C ALA A 119 -13.76 -13.42 40.44
N SER A 120 -14.94 -13.04 40.94
CA SER A 120 -16.03 -12.48 40.12
C SER A 120 -15.63 -11.14 39.49
N ALA A 121 -14.98 -10.25 40.22
CA ALA A 121 -14.51 -8.97 39.69
C ALA A 121 -13.45 -9.14 38.59
N VAL A 122 -12.48 -10.05 38.79
CA VAL A 122 -11.47 -10.38 37.77
C VAL A 122 -12.12 -11.00 36.55
N THR A 123 -13.09 -11.90 36.72
CA THR A 123 -13.80 -12.52 35.60
C THR A 123 -14.59 -11.48 34.81
N LEU A 124 -15.27 -10.54 35.49
CA LEU A 124 -15.97 -9.44 34.84
C LEU A 124 -15.02 -8.49 34.11
N ALA A 125 -13.84 -8.20 34.69
CA ALA A 125 -12.82 -7.40 34.04
C ALA A 125 -12.27 -8.10 32.79
N CYS A 126 -11.97 -9.40 32.86
CA CYS A 126 -11.55 -10.19 31.71
C CYS A 126 -12.65 -10.26 30.63
N LEU A 127 -13.91 -10.47 31.01
CA LEU A 127 -15.03 -10.49 30.09
C LEU A 127 -15.21 -9.12 29.42
N TYR A 128 -15.10 -8.04 30.18
CA TYR A 128 -15.13 -6.67 29.65
C TYR A 128 -13.99 -6.43 28.66
N LEU A 129 -12.76 -6.87 28.96
CA LEU A 129 -11.62 -6.74 28.05
C LEU A 129 -11.80 -7.58 26.78
N VAL A 130 -12.37 -8.78 26.87
CA VAL A 130 -12.70 -9.61 25.69
C VAL A 130 -13.76 -8.93 24.84
N ILE A 131 -14.83 -8.41 25.45
CA ILE A 131 -15.88 -7.67 24.72
C ILE A 131 -15.29 -6.41 24.08
N ALA A 132 -14.45 -5.66 24.80
CA ALA A 132 -13.79 -4.47 24.28
C ALA A 132 -12.83 -4.80 23.13
N ALA A 133 -12.09 -5.92 23.22
CA ALA A 133 -11.23 -6.40 22.14
C ALA A 133 -12.03 -6.92 20.92
N MET A 134 -13.22 -7.48 21.14
CA MET A 134 -14.12 -7.85 20.04
C MET A 134 -14.84 -6.64 19.42
N GLN A 135 -15.00 -5.54 20.17
CA GLN A 135 -15.65 -4.31 19.74
C GLN A 135 -14.68 -3.24 19.24
N SER A 136 -13.36 -3.43 19.39
CA SER A 136 -12.37 -2.55 18.78
C SER A 136 -12.50 -2.71 17.26
N LYS A 137 -13.21 -1.76 16.64
CA LYS A 137 -13.28 -1.65 15.19
C LYS A 137 -11.85 -1.43 14.69
N SER A 138 -11.33 -2.34 13.88
CA SER A 138 -10.12 -2.06 13.08
C SER A 138 -10.36 -0.74 12.35
N HIS A 139 -9.42 0.20 12.45
CA HIS A 139 -9.61 1.47 11.77
C HIS A 139 -9.75 1.22 10.27
N GLU A 140 -10.70 1.91 9.62
CA GLU A 140 -11.02 1.69 8.20
C GLU A 140 -9.82 1.90 7.25
N LEU A 141 -8.77 2.54 7.75
CA LEU A 141 -7.50 2.82 7.05
C LEU A 141 -6.44 1.72 7.23
N GLU A 142 -6.67 0.76 8.14
CA GLU A 142 -5.75 -0.38 8.36
C GLU A 142 -5.87 -1.43 7.27
N ASN A 143 -7.07 -1.62 6.74
CA ASN A 143 -7.39 -2.61 5.72
C ASN A 143 -8.20 -1.94 4.60
N LEU A 144 -7.50 -1.35 3.64
CA LEU A 144 -8.14 -0.88 2.41
C LEU A 144 -8.21 -2.07 1.43
N PRO A 145 -9.40 -2.44 0.94
CA PRO A 145 -9.53 -3.52 -0.04
C PRO A 145 -8.77 -3.13 -1.31
N ASP A 146 -7.91 -4.02 -1.81
CA ASP A 146 -7.13 -3.83 -3.04
C ASP A 146 -7.91 -4.33 -4.27
N VAL A 147 -9.11 -3.77 -4.48
CA VAL A 147 -9.98 -4.00 -5.64
C VAL A 147 -10.95 -5.21 -5.54
N GLU A 148 -12.24 -4.83 -5.57
CA GLU A 148 -13.52 -5.56 -5.82
C GLU A 148 -14.15 -6.52 -4.77
N PRO A 149 -15.50 -6.50 -4.61
CA PRO A 149 -16.50 -5.93 -5.53
C PRO A 149 -16.76 -4.45 -5.20
N LEU A 150 -16.16 -3.59 -6.00
CA LEU A 150 -16.13 -2.14 -5.97
C LEU A 150 -16.02 -1.85 -7.46
N GLU A 151 -17.11 -1.45 -8.11
CA GLU A 151 -17.22 -1.51 -9.58
C GLU A 151 -15.96 -0.96 -10.27
N ALA A 152 -15.52 -1.63 -11.34
CA ALA A 152 -14.35 -1.30 -12.14
C ALA A 152 -14.15 0.22 -12.26
N ASN A 153 -13.35 0.79 -11.33
CA ASN A 153 -12.87 2.18 -11.16
C ASN A 153 -12.90 2.71 -9.70
N GLU A 154 -13.50 2.04 -8.73
CA GLU A 154 -13.63 2.59 -7.37
C GLU A 154 -12.37 2.37 -6.50
N PHE A 155 -11.50 3.39 -6.46
CA PHE A 155 -10.42 3.53 -5.48
C PHE A 155 -10.92 4.31 -4.27
N ARG A 156 -10.62 3.85 -3.05
CA ARG A 156 -10.97 4.59 -1.83
C ARG A 156 -9.92 5.67 -1.54
N TYR A 157 -10.30 6.92 -1.78
CA TYR A 157 -9.51 8.09 -1.43
C TYR A 157 -9.66 8.44 0.05
N VAL A 158 -8.54 8.74 0.69
CA VAL A 158 -8.49 9.14 2.09
C VAL A 158 -8.14 10.63 2.15
N PRO A 159 -8.94 11.46 2.87
CA PRO A 159 -8.67 12.89 2.95
C PRO A 159 -7.23 13.19 3.36
N GLU A 160 -6.65 14.24 2.80
CA GLU A 160 -5.24 14.58 2.94
C GLU A 160 -4.81 14.74 4.41
N HIS A 161 -5.68 15.32 5.24
CA HIS A 161 -5.42 15.54 6.67
C HIS A 161 -6.09 14.50 7.60
N ALA A 162 -6.59 13.39 7.05
CA ALA A 162 -7.14 12.32 7.88
C ALA A 162 -6.03 11.72 8.75
N GLY A 163 -6.22 11.71 10.07
CA GLY A 163 -5.29 11.05 10.97
C GLY A 163 -5.24 9.56 10.71
N LEU A 164 -4.03 9.02 10.48
CA LEU A 164 -3.85 7.58 10.35
C LEU A 164 -3.97 6.86 11.71
N PRO A 165 -4.25 5.54 11.69
CA PRO A 165 -4.28 4.71 12.89
C PRO A 165 -2.97 4.81 13.69
N PRO A 166 -3.02 4.63 15.03
CA PRO A 166 -1.80 4.58 15.83
C PRO A 166 -0.82 3.54 15.29
N GLY A 167 0.45 3.93 15.10
CA GLY A 167 1.47 3.07 14.53
C GLY A 167 1.54 3.08 12.99
N HIS A 168 0.74 3.88 12.29
CA HIS A 168 0.92 4.05 10.84
C HIS A 168 1.85 5.21 10.47
N THR A 169 2.32 5.99 11.45
CA THR A 169 3.34 7.01 11.26
C THR A 169 4.70 6.48 11.71
N LEU A 170 5.65 6.39 10.79
CA LEU A 170 7.01 5.89 11.02
C LEU A 170 8.01 7.04 10.99
N PRO A 171 9.00 7.09 11.90
CA PRO A 171 10.18 7.92 11.72
C PRO A 171 11.11 7.36 10.63
N LEU A 172 11.88 8.24 9.99
CA LEU A 172 13.01 7.81 9.16
C LEU A 172 13.97 6.87 9.91
N GLY A 173 14.42 5.82 9.22
CA GLY A 173 15.34 4.80 9.72
C GLY A 173 14.70 3.78 10.67
N ARG A 174 13.38 3.83 10.92
CA ARG A 174 12.69 2.88 11.79
C ARG A 174 11.82 1.93 10.97
N PRO A 175 12.17 0.63 10.89
CA PRO A 175 11.33 -0.35 10.22
C PRO A 175 10.07 -0.65 11.01
N GLN A 176 8.96 -0.85 10.31
CA GLN A 176 7.71 -1.31 10.90
C GLN A 176 6.95 -2.26 9.97
N GLN A 177 6.33 -3.27 10.56
CA GLN A 177 5.58 -4.28 9.84
C GLN A 177 4.12 -3.85 9.66
N PHE A 178 3.62 -4.00 8.43
CA PHE A 178 2.23 -3.86 8.05
C PHE A 178 1.81 -5.11 7.29
N GLY A 179 0.92 -5.92 7.88
CA GLY A 179 0.58 -7.24 7.33
C GLY A 179 1.83 -8.09 7.11
N HIS A 180 2.05 -8.54 5.88
CA HIS A 180 3.21 -9.32 5.48
C HIS A 180 4.39 -8.49 4.97
N ILE A 181 4.33 -7.16 5.00
CA ILE A 181 5.40 -6.31 4.50
C ILE A 181 6.06 -5.54 5.64
N LEU A 182 7.38 -5.64 5.75
CA LEU A 182 8.20 -4.75 6.55
C LEU A 182 8.57 -3.53 5.72
N VAL A 183 8.18 -2.35 6.20
CA VAL A 183 8.48 -1.06 5.58
C VAL A 183 9.59 -0.40 6.38
N GLU A 184 10.71 -0.10 5.73
CA GLU A 184 11.85 0.59 6.33
C GLU A 184 12.15 1.87 5.53
N PRO A 185 11.74 3.04 6.03
CA PRO A 185 12.09 4.32 5.41
C PRO A 185 13.58 4.57 5.63
N LEU A 186 14.35 4.69 4.55
CA LEU A 186 15.81 4.76 4.63
C LEU A 186 16.29 6.20 4.78
N ARG A 187 15.84 7.08 3.89
CA ARG A 187 16.28 8.47 3.77
C ARG A 187 15.36 9.26 2.84
N VAL A 188 15.44 10.58 2.92
CA VAL A 188 14.86 11.49 1.92
C VAL A 188 16.01 12.22 1.23
N SER A 189 16.01 12.22 -0.10
CA SER A 189 17.01 12.95 -0.89
C SER A 189 16.37 13.99 -1.79
N TYR A 190 17.11 15.05 -2.11
CA TYR A 190 16.71 16.09 -3.06
C TYR A 190 17.64 16.07 -4.27
N GLU A 191 17.16 15.48 -5.35
CA GLU A 191 17.93 15.25 -6.56
C GLU A 191 17.01 15.11 -7.80
N PRO A 192 17.48 15.50 -8.98
CA PRO A 192 16.86 15.19 -10.27
C PRO A 192 16.47 13.71 -10.44
N LEU A 193 15.39 13.51 -11.19
CA LEU A 193 15.01 12.22 -11.74
C LEU A 193 15.81 11.99 -13.03
N GLU A 194 16.41 10.81 -13.11
CA GLU A 194 17.02 10.30 -14.32
C GLU A 194 16.05 9.32 -14.99
N PHE A 195 16.15 9.23 -16.31
CA PHE A 195 15.24 8.42 -17.11
C PHE A 195 16.04 7.40 -17.91
N VAL A 196 15.44 6.23 -18.12
CA VAL A 196 15.92 5.19 -19.02
C VAL A 196 14.81 4.86 -20.00
N HIS A 197 15.14 4.58 -21.25
CA HIS A 197 14.13 4.18 -22.22
C HIS A 197 13.64 2.77 -21.91
N PHE A 198 12.33 2.50 -22.04
CA PHE A 198 11.73 1.20 -21.68
C PHE A 198 12.35 0.00 -22.43
N SER A 199 12.93 0.24 -23.61
CA SER A 199 13.60 -0.79 -24.40
C SER A 199 14.98 -1.19 -23.86
N GLY A 200 15.52 -0.47 -22.87
CA GLY A 200 16.89 -0.66 -22.37
C GLY A 200 18.00 -0.16 -23.31
N ASP A 201 17.66 0.59 -24.36
CA ASP A 201 18.65 1.15 -25.29
C ASP A 201 19.33 2.40 -24.69
N GLU A 202 20.60 2.25 -24.30
CA GLU A 202 21.41 3.33 -23.71
C GLU A 202 21.62 4.53 -24.64
N LYS A 203 21.40 4.37 -25.95
CA LYS A 203 21.50 5.49 -26.91
C LYS A 203 20.32 6.44 -26.83
N GLN A 204 19.19 5.96 -26.32
CA GLN A 204 18.01 6.78 -26.13
C GLN A 204 18.12 7.46 -24.76
N THR A 205 18.40 8.76 -24.80
CA THR A 205 18.58 9.58 -23.60
C THR A 205 17.50 10.64 -23.47
N ARG A 206 17.03 10.86 -22.25
CA ARG A 206 16.13 11.97 -21.90
C ARG A 206 16.81 12.85 -20.86
N LYS A 207 16.58 14.16 -20.96
CA LYS A 207 17.09 15.14 -20.00
C LYS A 207 16.52 14.84 -18.60
N ALA A 208 17.39 14.87 -17.59
CA ALA A 208 16.99 14.78 -16.19
C ALA A 208 15.98 15.89 -15.81
N SER A 209 15.14 15.61 -14.82
CA SER A 209 14.15 16.58 -14.32
C SER A 209 14.82 17.72 -13.54
N SER A 210 14.04 18.72 -13.12
CA SER A 210 14.43 19.55 -11.97
C SER A 210 14.57 18.68 -10.71
N PRO A 211 15.35 19.12 -9.70
CA PRO A 211 15.40 18.43 -8.43
C PRO A 211 14.00 18.19 -7.83
N VAL A 212 13.79 16.98 -7.33
CA VAL A 212 12.58 16.57 -6.62
C VAL A 212 12.97 15.91 -5.30
N LEU A 213 12.03 15.77 -4.38
CA LEU A 213 12.24 14.92 -3.21
C LEU A 213 12.07 13.45 -3.63
N LYS A 214 12.90 12.58 -3.09
CA LYS A 214 12.78 11.13 -3.20
C LYS A 214 12.79 10.53 -1.81
N LEU A 215 11.69 9.87 -1.43
CA LEU A 215 11.68 9.02 -0.25
C LEU A 215 12.17 7.64 -0.63
N TRP A 216 13.32 7.23 -0.10
CA TRP A 216 13.86 5.89 -0.29
C TRP A 216 13.32 4.95 0.77
N VAL A 217 12.79 3.80 0.32
CA VAL A 217 12.22 2.78 1.21
C VAL A 217 12.78 1.42 0.86
N ARG A 218 12.99 0.59 1.89
CA ARG A 218 13.14 -0.85 1.73
C ARG A 218 11.83 -1.53 2.11
N LEU A 219 11.38 -2.41 1.23
CA LEU A 219 10.18 -3.23 1.44
C LEU A 219 10.65 -4.68 1.49
N THR A 220 10.29 -5.40 2.55
CA THR A 220 10.64 -6.82 2.72
C THR A 220 9.39 -7.64 2.92
N ASN A 221 9.27 -8.73 2.15
CA ASN A 221 8.18 -9.68 2.33
C ASN A 221 8.51 -10.63 3.50
N LEU A 222 7.71 -10.55 4.56
CA LEU A 222 7.77 -11.38 5.76
C LEU A 222 6.71 -12.49 5.79
N SER A 223 5.95 -12.70 4.72
CA SER A 223 5.11 -13.90 4.61
C SER A 223 5.98 -15.15 4.47
N ASP A 224 5.40 -16.30 4.81
CA ASP A 224 6.02 -17.61 4.63
C ASP A 224 5.68 -18.25 3.27
N ASP A 225 4.59 -17.80 2.65
CA ASP A 225 3.95 -18.46 1.51
C ASP A 225 3.42 -17.51 0.41
N GLN A 226 3.28 -16.21 0.68
CA GLN A 226 2.73 -15.26 -0.27
C GLN A 226 3.83 -14.61 -1.12
N GLN A 227 3.54 -14.42 -2.41
CA GLN A 227 4.34 -13.58 -3.30
C GLN A 227 3.63 -12.24 -3.47
N ILE A 228 4.29 -11.13 -3.10
CA ILE A 228 3.63 -9.83 -2.97
C ILE A 228 4.42 -8.78 -3.76
N ALA A 229 3.73 -7.99 -4.59
CA ALA A 229 4.27 -6.76 -5.17
C ALA A 229 3.80 -5.57 -4.31
N PRO A 230 4.61 -5.08 -3.34
CA PRO A 230 4.11 -4.16 -2.33
C PRO A 230 3.79 -2.77 -2.89
N LEU A 231 4.49 -2.37 -3.96
CA LEU A 231 4.31 -1.09 -4.63
C LEU A 231 4.41 -1.30 -6.13
N ASP A 232 3.50 -0.68 -6.89
CA ASP A 232 3.52 -0.69 -8.35
C ASP A 232 3.23 0.72 -8.91
N PRO A 233 3.43 0.94 -10.22
CA PRO A 233 3.19 2.24 -10.83
C PRO A 233 1.73 2.72 -10.72
N MET A 234 0.75 1.82 -10.81
CA MET A 234 -0.67 2.16 -10.71
C MET A 234 -1.02 2.61 -9.29
N LEU A 235 -0.50 1.95 -8.27
CA LEU A 235 -0.74 2.32 -6.87
C LEU A 235 -0.03 3.62 -6.50
N LEU A 236 1.20 3.81 -6.97
CA LEU A 236 2.01 5.00 -6.64
C LEU A 236 1.53 6.26 -7.35
N PHE A 237 1.25 6.17 -8.65
CA PHE A 237 0.96 7.32 -9.51
C PHE A 237 -0.52 7.55 -9.79
N LYS A 238 -1.43 6.73 -9.23
CA LYS A 238 -2.86 6.97 -9.39
C LYS A 238 -3.27 8.30 -8.78
N ARG A 239 -3.87 9.11 -9.63
CA ARG A 239 -4.47 10.40 -9.32
C ARG A 239 -5.76 10.47 -10.12
N ASP A 240 -6.85 10.79 -9.43
CA ASP A 240 -8.11 11.14 -10.06
C ASP A 240 -8.35 12.64 -9.85
N PHE A 241 -9.19 13.25 -10.67
CA PHE A 241 -9.56 14.66 -10.51
C PHE A 241 -11.05 14.73 -10.17
N ASP A 242 -11.37 15.32 -9.02
CA ASP A 242 -12.75 15.63 -8.67
C ASP A 242 -13.11 16.96 -9.33
N GLU A 243 -13.92 16.91 -10.39
CA GLU A 243 -14.41 18.10 -11.08
C GLU A 243 -15.30 18.99 -10.19
N THR A 244 -16.00 18.39 -9.21
CA THR A 244 -16.92 19.11 -8.33
C THR A 244 -16.17 19.94 -7.32
N GLU A 245 -15.13 19.37 -6.70
CA GLU A 245 -14.30 20.05 -5.69
C GLU A 245 -13.07 20.72 -6.32
N SER A 246 -12.83 20.52 -7.62
CA SER A 246 -11.64 20.97 -8.34
C SER A 246 -10.33 20.54 -7.65
N GLN A 247 -10.32 19.32 -7.11
CA GLN A 247 -9.22 18.77 -6.31
C GLN A 247 -8.64 17.52 -6.96
N THR A 248 -7.31 17.37 -6.84
CA THR A 248 -6.63 16.13 -7.21
C THR A 248 -6.75 15.12 -6.06
N LEU A 249 -7.37 13.97 -6.33
CA LEU A 249 -7.53 12.88 -5.38
C LEU A 249 -6.37 11.89 -5.51
N THR A 250 -5.60 11.73 -4.44
CA THR A 250 -4.53 10.74 -4.35
C THR A 250 -4.27 10.30 -2.91
N ASN A 251 -3.81 9.07 -2.75
CA ASN A 251 -3.39 8.56 -1.45
C ASN A 251 -1.89 8.75 -1.19
N ASN A 252 -1.10 9.06 -2.23
CA ASN A 252 0.34 9.26 -2.13
C ASN A 252 0.65 10.75 -2.27
N LEU A 253 1.09 11.37 -1.17
CA LEU A 253 1.35 12.80 -1.10
C LEU A 253 2.27 13.12 0.07
N ILE A 254 2.89 14.29 0.02
CA ILE A 254 3.56 14.91 1.16
C ILE A 254 2.64 15.99 1.68
N HIS A 255 2.35 15.97 2.97
CA HIS A 255 1.61 17.04 3.62
C HIS A 255 2.28 17.40 4.93
N SER A 256 1.83 18.47 5.57
CA SER A 256 2.18 18.72 6.95
C SER A 256 1.01 18.39 7.87
N ARG A 257 1.31 18.34 9.17
CA ARG A 257 0.29 18.23 10.21
C ARG A 257 -0.55 19.51 10.31
N SER A 258 0.00 20.63 9.85
CA SER A 258 -0.75 21.88 9.67
C SER A 258 -1.42 21.88 8.30
N SER A 259 -2.54 22.55 8.14
CA SER A 259 -3.18 22.76 6.84
C SER A 259 -2.72 24.08 6.18
N GLU A 260 -1.56 24.61 6.59
CA GLU A 260 -1.03 25.91 6.13
C GLU A 260 -0.50 25.88 4.70
N HIS A 261 -0.04 24.71 4.25
CA HIS A 261 0.51 24.51 2.93
C HIS A 261 -0.28 23.43 2.18
N PRO A 262 -0.52 23.62 0.87
CA PRO A 262 -1.12 22.58 0.05
C PRO A 262 -0.21 21.34 0.05
N PRO A 263 -0.78 20.13 -0.09
CA PRO A 263 0.02 18.93 -0.23
C PRO A 263 0.90 19.01 -1.49
N VAL A 264 2.03 18.32 -1.44
CA VAL A 264 2.89 18.08 -2.60
C VAL A 264 2.57 16.69 -3.11
N HIS A 265 2.19 16.58 -4.39
CA HIS A 265 1.85 15.29 -4.97
C HIS A 265 3.09 14.48 -5.39
N MET A 266 2.88 13.22 -5.75
CA MET A 266 3.92 12.43 -6.40
C MET A 266 4.21 12.96 -7.81
N PHE A 267 5.41 12.68 -8.31
CA PHE A 267 5.80 13.02 -9.67
C PHE A 267 4.80 12.46 -10.68
N ASP A 268 4.42 13.28 -11.66
CA ASP A 268 3.52 12.87 -12.73
C ASP A 268 4.25 11.95 -13.73
N HIS A 269 4.05 10.65 -13.56
CA HIS A 269 4.60 9.64 -14.44
C HIS A 269 3.50 8.83 -15.14
N PRO A 270 3.23 9.08 -16.43
CA PRO A 270 2.24 8.32 -17.18
C PRO A 270 2.63 6.84 -17.28
N LEU A 271 1.67 5.94 -17.03
CA LEU A 271 1.88 4.49 -17.16
C LEU A 271 2.23 4.04 -18.59
N SER A 272 1.90 4.87 -19.59
CA SER A 272 2.21 4.66 -21.01
C SER A 272 3.50 5.35 -21.46
N SER A 273 4.29 5.89 -20.53
CA SER A 273 5.53 6.59 -20.89
C SER A 273 6.56 5.63 -21.50
N GLU A 274 7.27 6.08 -22.53
CA GLU A 274 8.42 5.36 -23.11
C GLU A 274 9.69 5.46 -22.23
N TRP A 275 9.60 6.15 -21.09
CA TRP A 275 10.74 6.49 -20.25
C TRP A 275 10.51 6.05 -18.82
N ASP A 276 11.17 4.99 -18.37
CA ASP A 276 11.12 4.59 -16.97
C ASP A 276 11.99 5.51 -16.10
N LEU A 277 11.60 5.63 -14.83
CA LEU A 277 12.40 6.29 -13.82
C LEU A 277 13.58 5.38 -13.43
N ARG A 278 14.80 5.88 -13.64
CA ARG A 278 16.03 5.12 -13.40
C ARG A 278 16.11 4.67 -11.94
N ASP A 279 16.48 3.41 -11.73
CA ASP A 279 16.64 2.76 -10.42
C ASP A 279 15.34 2.70 -9.59
N GLN A 280 14.19 3.09 -10.15
CA GLN A 280 12.89 2.94 -9.51
C GLN A 280 12.33 1.55 -9.80
N ARG A 281 12.47 0.65 -8.83
CA ARG A 281 12.05 -0.74 -8.98
C ARG A 281 10.61 -0.90 -8.47
N LEU A 282 9.63 -0.63 -9.32
CA LEU A 282 8.20 -0.79 -9.03
C LEU A 282 7.64 -2.07 -9.67
N GLY A 283 6.59 -2.63 -9.08
CA GLY A 283 5.89 -3.80 -9.61
C GLY A 283 6.63 -5.12 -9.42
N GLU A 284 7.79 -5.11 -8.77
CA GLU A 284 8.53 -6.34 -8.48
C GLU A 284 7.79 -7.19 -7.45
N VAL A 285 7.59 -8.46 -7.81
CA VAL A 285 6.97 -9.46 -6.95
C VAL A 285 8.05 -10.05 -6.03
N LEU A 286 7.90 -9.82 -4.73
CA LEU A 286 8.80 -10.33 -3.70
C LEU A 286 8.31 -11.69 -3.20
N LYS A 287 9.19 -12.69 -3.20
CA LYS A 287 8.97 -13.97 -2.53
C LYS A 287 9.14 -13.83 -1.01
N PRO A 288 8.68 -14.82 -0.22
CA PRO A 288 9.01 -14.92 1.21
C PRO A 288 10.49 -14.65 1.50
N GLY A 289 10.75 -13.65 2.35
CA GLY A 289 12.09 -13.22 2.77
C GLY A 289 12.83 -12.29 1.79
N GLU A 290 12.30 -12.00 0.60
CA GLU A 290 12.94 -11.09 -0.35
C GLU A 290 12.69 -9.62 0.02
N SER A 291 13.69 -8.78 -0.29
CA SER A 291 13.63 -7.34 -0.09
C SER A 291 13.93 -6.58 -1.37
N ILE A 292 13.31 -5.41 -1.50
CA ILE A 292 13.59 -4.43 -2.55
C ILE A 292 13.87 -3.07 -1.92
N VAL A 293 14.74 -2.30 -2.58
CA VAL A 293 14.91 -0.87 -2.29
C VAL A 293 14.41 -0.12 -3.50
N THR A 294 13.53 0.85 -3.27
CA THR A 294 12.95 1.71 -4.30
C THR A 294 12.74 3.11 -3.73
N TYR A 295 12.27 4.04 -4.55
CA TYR A 295 11.98 5.40 -4.11
C TYR A 295 10.63 5.91 -4.61
N LEU A 296 10.05 6.84 -3.87
CA LEU A 296 8.84 7.57 -4.21
C LEU A 296 9.23 9.02 -4.53
N PRO A 297 9.06 9.48 -5.77
CA PRO A 297 9.40 10.85 -6.15
C PRO A 297 8.22 11.80 -5.94
N SER A 298 8.49 12.97 -5.36
CA SER A 298 7.54 14.08 -5.37
C SER A 298 7.51 14.75 -6.74
N GLU A 299 6.49 15.57 -6.99
CA GLU A 299 6.58 16.60 -8.01
C GLU A 299 7.69 17.62 -7.68
N PRO A 300 8.13 18.44 -8.65
CA PRO A 300 9.08 19.52 -8.40
C PRO A 300 8.58 20.48 -7.32
N THR A 301 9.17 20.37 -6.13
CA THR A 301 8.89 21.23 -4.99
C THR A 301 10.21 21.79 -4.44
N ARG A 302 10.12 22.84 -3.63
CA ARG A 302 11.30 23.36 -2.93
C ARG A 302 11.29 22.91 -1.48
N ILE A 303 12.47 22.56 -0.97
CA ILE A 303 12.64 22.11 0.43
C ILE A 303 12.18 23.19 1.42
N ASP A 304 12.34 24.48 1.10
CA ASP A 304 11.94 25.61 1.95
C ASP A 304 10.41 25.81 2.06
N GLN A 305 9.63 25.10 1.25
CA GLN A 305 8.16 25.09 1.32
C GLN A 305 7.62 23.98 2.23
N LEU A 306 8.51 23.14 2.79
CA LEU A 306 8.12 22.07 3.70
C LEU A 306 8.18 22.55 5.15
N ASP A 307 7.20 22.11 5.94
CA ASP A 307 7.21 22.29 7.38
C ASP A 307 8.27 21.42 8.07
N ARG A 308 8.66 21.79 9.30
CA ARG A 308 9.64 21.05 10.10
C ARG A 308 9.26 19.59 10.40
N SER A 309 7.98 19.25 10.25
CA SER A 309 7.43 17.91 10.49
C SER A 309 6.52 17.56 9.31
N SER A 310 7.14 17.30 8.15
CA SER A 310 6.43 16.81 6.99
C SER A 310 6.13 15.32 7.11
N LEU A 311 4.98 14.93 6.60
CA LEU A 311 4.50 13.56 6.54
C LEU A 311 4.41 13.14 5.08
N TRP A 312 5.10 12.06 4.74
CA TRP A 312 5.01 11.43 3.42
C TRP A 312 4.05 10.25 3.50
N ARG A 313 2.84 10.40 2.97
CA ARG A 313 1.85 9.32 2.92
C ARG A 313 2.11 8.39 1.73
N ILE A 314 2.05 7.09 2.00
CA ILE A 314 2.34 6.01 1.06
C ILE A 314 1.21 5.00 1.12
N HIS A 315 0.68 4.64 -0.05
CA HIS A 315 -0.26 3.54 -0.23
C HIS A 315 0.49 2.31 -0.76
N LEU A 316 0.43 1.20 -0.02
CA LEU A 316 1.13 -0.04 -0.37
C LEU A 316 0.26 -1.28 -0.14
N ARG A 317 0.56 -2.36 -0.87
CA ARG A 317 0.00 -3.70 -0.62
C ARG A 317 0.75 -4.39 0.51
N LYS A 318 -0.01 -5.04 1.39
CA LYS A 318 0.49 -5.76 2.56
C LYS A 318 0.23 -7.27 2.55
N GLY A 319 -0.32 -7.81 1.46
CA GLY A 319 -0.63 -9.24 1.30
C GLY A 319 -1.97 -9.45 0.61
N PHE A 320 -2.49 -10.67 0.70
CA PHE A 320 -3.80 -11.05 0.17
C PHE A 320 -4.69 -11.59 1.29
N ASN A 321 -6.00 -11.48 1.09
CA ASN A 321 -6.98 -12.14 1.93
C ASN A 321 -7.15 -13.59 1.46
N ASP A 322 -6.82 -14.56 2.31
CA ASP A 322 -6.86 -16.01 1.96
C ASP A 322 -8.24 -16.49 1.50
N SER A 323 -9.32 -15.87 1.98
CA SER A 323 -10.69 -16.27 1.67
C SER A 323 -11.21 -15.74 0.34
N THR A 324 -10.76 -14.55 -0.08
CA THR A 324 -11.25 -13.89 -1.29
C THR A 324 -10.21 -13.86 -2.41
N GLY A 325 -8.93 -14.06 -2.08
CA GLY A 325 -7.80 -13.90 -2.99
C GLY A 325 -7.51 -12.44 -3.37
N HIS A 326 -8.25 -11.46 -2.84
CA HIS A 326 -8.02 -10.05 -3.12
C HIS A 326 -6.82 -9.53 -2.35
N GLY A 327 -6.08 -8.60 -2.96
CA GLY A 327 -5.01 -7.92 -2.25
C GLY A 327 -5.57 -7.12 -1.07
N VAL A 328 -4.69 -6.81 -0.13
CA VAL A 328 -4.99 -5.92 0.98
C VAL A 328 -3.96 -4.81 0.96
N THR A 329 -4.43 -3.57 0.94
CA THR A 329 -3.58 -2.39 0.99
C THR A 329 -3.71 -1.67 2.31
N THR A 330 -2.76 -0.76 2.56
CA THR A 330 -2.74 0.09 3.74
C THR A 330 -2.07 1.43 3.43
N LEU A 331 -2.34 2.42 4.27
CA LEU A 331 -1.67 3.71 4.24
C LEU A 331 -0.69 3.81 5.39
N VAL A 332 0.51 4.25 5.08
CA VAL A 332 1.55 4.58 6.06
C VAL A 332 2.04 5.99 5.82
N GLU A 333 2.46 6.67 6.88
CA GLU A 333 3.07 7.99 6.84
C GLU A 333 4.52 7.89 7.32
N VAL A 334 5.43 8.53 6.60
CA VAL A 334 6.82 8.69 7.04
C VAL A 334 7.03 10.12 7.48
N GLU A 335 7.39 10.30 8.74
CA GLU A 335 7.73 11.60 9.31
C GLU A 335 9.20 11.94 9.06
N PHE A 336 9.45 13.14 8.53
CA PHE A 336 10.79 13.66 8.30
C PHE A 336 10.88 15.17 8.55
N ASP A 337 12.06 15.63 8.96
CA ASP A 337 12.41 17.05 9.01
C ASP A 337 13.15 17.43 7.71
N PRO A 338 12.82 18.55 7.06
CA PRO A 338 13.56 19.07 5.90
C PRO A 338 15.08 19.16 6.09
N GLN A 339 15.57 19.31 7.32
CA GLN A 339 17.01 19.31 7.65
C GLN A 339 17.67 17.93 7.47
N GLN A 340 16.89 16.86 7.46
CA GLN A 340 17.36 15.50 7.20
C GLN A 340 17.45 15.18 5.71
N VAL A 341 17.00 16.09 4.83
CA VAL A 341 17.01 15.87 3.39
C VAL A 341 18.43 15.95 2.85
N GLU A 342 18.88 14.84 2.29
CA GLU A 342 20.19 14.73 1.64
C GLU A 342 20.15 15.46 0.29
N THR A 343 20.86 16.57 0.18
CA THR A 343 21.01 17.27 -1.10
C THR A 343 22.23 16.75 -1.83
N ALA A 344 22.06 16.23 -3.04
CA ALA A 344 23.19 15.95 -3.90
C ALA A 344 23.90 17.28 -4.23
N ILE A 345 25.12 17.47 -3.73
CA ILE A 345 25.95 18.60 -4.17
C ILE A 345 26.38 18.28 -5.61
N TYR A 346 25.59 18.76 -6.57
CA TYR A 346 26.04 18.85 -7.94
C TYR A 346 27.19 19.85 -7.96
N LEU A 347 28.43 19.34 -7.93
CA LEU A 347 29.59 20.10 -8.37
C LEU A 347 29.40 20.36 -9.86
N THR A 348 28.67 21.42 -10.19
CA THR A 348 28.58 21.93 -11.55
C THR A 348 29.97 22.39 -11.92
N SER A 349 30.75 21.52 -12.56
CA SER A 349 32.01 21.85 -13.21
C SER A 349 31.71 22.77 -14.39
N SER A 350 31.45 24.03 -14.09
CA SER A 350 31.25 25.13 -15.04
C SER A 350 32.22 26.25 -14.70
N ALA A 351 33.51 25.94 -14.68
CA ALA A 351 34.54 26.97 -14.57
C ALA A 351 35.89 26.51 -15.13
N VAL A 352 36.04 26.38 -16.46
CA VAL A 352 37.23 26.86 -17.19
C VAL A 352 36.86 27.12 -18.67
N THR A 353 36.16 28.22 -18.93
CA THR A 353 36.25 28.90 -20.24
C THR A 353 36.33 30.39 -20.00
N ARG A 354 37.54 30.89 -19.76
CA ARG A 354 38.03 32.23 -20.17
C ARG A 354 39.44 32.44 -19.62
N SER A 355 40.41 32.39 -20.51
CA SER A 355 41.40 33.45 -20.75
C SER A 355 42.76 32.88 -21.13
N SER A 356 42.97 32.69 -22.43
CA SER A 356 44.30 32.83 -23.01
C SER A 356 44.14 33.50 -24.38
N ILE A 357 43.84 34.79 -24.31
CA ILE A 357 44.01 35.75 -25.40
C ILE A 357 45.48 35.74 -25.82
N HIS A 358 45.65 35.77 -27.14
CA HIS A 358 46.89 35.92 -27.90
C HIS A 358 48.04 36.66 -27.20
N ARG A 359 49.23 36.04 -27.22
CA ARG A 359 50.50 36.76 -27.35
C ARG A 359 51.40 36.04 -28.36
N ARG A 360 51.28 36.43 -29.63
CA ARG A 360 52.32 36.21 -30.64
C ARG A 360 53.37 37.32 -30.50
N GLN A 361 54.63 36.87 -30.49
CA GLN A 361 55.82 37.46 -31.12
C GLN A 361 56.23 38.92 -30.81
N ALA A 362 57.45 39.07 -30.28
CA ALA A 362 58.54 39.80 -30.94
C ALA A 362 59.90 39.45 -30.29
N LEU A 363 60.79 38.84 -31.09
CA LEU A 363 62.26 38.88 -30.94
C LEU A 363 62.76 40.27 -31.38
N PRO A 364 63.93 40.72 -30.91
CA PRO A 364 65.20 40.36 -31.56
C PRO A 364 66.10 39.44 -30.74
#